data_AF-A0A2N2FPG6-F1
#
_entry.id   AF-A0A2N2FPG6-F1
#
_cell.length_a   1.000
_cell.length_b   1.000
_cell.length_c   1.000
_cell.angle_alpha   90.00
_cell.angle_beta   90.00
_cell.angle_gamma   90.00
#
_symmetry.space_group_name_H-M   'P 1'
#
loop_
_entity.id
_entity.type
_entity.pdbx_description
1 polymer ?
#
loop_
_entity_poly.entity_id
_entity_poly.type
_entity_poly.pdbx_seq_one_letter_code
_entity_poly.pdbx_strand_id
1 'polypeptide(L)'
;MPLCPNCRSGKILSYGTGTQKLEKEIERLFPGARICRMDSDTTARKGSQEEILCALEQKKIDILVGTQMITKGHDFPFITLVGVIAADTSLNMPDFRASEKTFQMLTQVAGRGGRGAVCGRVIIQTFNPEH
;
A
#
# COMPACT_ATOMS: atom_id res chain seq x y z
N MET A 1 2.02 15.35 27.94
CA MET A 1 2.19 14.90 26.54
C MET A 1 3.39 13.97 26.53
N PRO A 2 3.25 12.70 26.10
CA PRO A 2 4.34 11.74 26.18
C PRO A 2 5.51 12.21 25.28
N LEU A 3 6.73 12.16 25.82
CA LEU A 3 7.98 12.47 25.10
C LEU A 3 8.74 11.17 24.87
N CYS A 4 9.38 11.03 23.72
CA CYS A 4 10.22 9.86 23.44
C CYS A 4 11.36 9.77 24.49
N PRO A 5 11.56 8.64 25.16
CA PRO A 5 12.60 8.53 26.19
C PRO A 5 14.03 8.66 25.63
N ASN A 6 14.21 8.37 24.35
CA ASN A 6 15.52 8.45 23.69
C ASN A 6 15.83 9.86 23.16
N CYS A 7 14.92 10.45 22.36
CA CYS A 7 15.18 11.72 21.68
C CYS A 7 14.40 12.92 22.25
N ARG A 8 13.57 12.72 23.29
CA ARG A 8 12.71 13.74 23.92
C ARG A 8 11.77 14.48 22.97
N SER A 9 11.55 13.94 21.77
CA SER A 9 10.59 14.49 20.82
C SER A 9 9.15 14.25 21.28
N GLY A 10 8.30 15.26 21.14
CA GLY A 10 6.85 15.16 21.34
C GLY A 10 6.09 14.64 20.10
N LYS A 11 6.81 14.27 19.02
CA LYS A 11 6.22 13.73 17.79
C LYS A 11 5.90 12.24 17.91
N ILE A 12 5.14 11.87 18.94
CA ILE A 12 4.62 10.50 19.08
C ILE A 12 3.30 10.44 18.31
N LEU A 13 3.30 9.71 17.20
CA LEU A 13 2.15 9.58 16.31
C LEU A 13 1.50 8.21 16.51
N SER A 14 0.18 8.18 16.72
CA SER A 14 -0.62 6.95 16.70
C SER A 14 -0.78 6.49 15.25
N TYR A 15 -0.30 5.29 14.93
CA TYR A 15 -0.50 4.63 13.64
C TYR A 15 -1.85 3.90 13.64
N GLY A 16 -2.71 4.11 12.63
CA GLY A 16 -4.02 3.42 12.60
C GLY A 16 -5.04 3.80 11.52
N THR A 17 -4.84 4.86 10.74
CA THR A 17 -5.84 5.29 9.73
C THR A 17 -5.16 5.55 8.38
N GLY A 18 -4.52 4.51 7.84
CA GLY A 18 -3.62 4.64 6.68
C GLY A 18 -4.35 4.88 5.36
N THR A 19 -5.28 3.99 4.98
CA THR A 19 -5.83 3.96 3.62
C THR A 19 -6.79 5.13 3.33
N GLN A 20 -7.70 5.47 4.23
CA GLN A 20 -8.61 6.62 4.05
C GLN A 20 -7.90 7.97 4.03
N LYS A 21 -6.90 8.14 4.91
CA LYS A 21 -6.10 9.37 4.91
C LYS A 21 -5.25 9.47 3.65
N LEU A 22 -4.67 8.35 3.21
CA LEU A 22 -3.88 8.28 2.00
C LEU A 22 -4.73 8.56 0.76
N GLU A 23 -5.95 8.01 0.67
CA GLU A 23 -6.92 8.31 -0.39
C GLU A 23 -7.16 9.83 -0.49
N LYS A 24 -7.51 10.49 0.62
CA LYS A 24 -7.74 11.95 0.65
C LYS A 24 -6.52 12.77 0.24
N GLU A 25 -5.32 12.38 0.68
CA GLU A 25 -4.09 13.07 0.30
C GLU A 25 -3.77 12.88 -1.19
N ILE A 26 -4.02 11.68 -1.74
CA ILE A 26 -3.85 11.40 -3.16
C ILE A 26 -4.87 12.18 -3.99
N GLU A 27 -6.14 12.25 -3.58
CA GLU A 27 -7.18 13.06 -4.24
C GLU A 27 -6.77 14.54 -4.29
N ARG A 28 -6.20 15.04 -3.21
CA ARG A 28 -5.70 16.42 -3.13
C ARG A 28 -4.50 16.67 -4.04
N LEU A 29 -3.58 15.72 -4.13
CA LEU A 29 -2.36 15.83 -4.96
C LEU A 29 -2.65 15.58 -6.45
N PHE A 30 -3.64 14.74 -6.76
CA PHE A 30 -3.99 14.30 -8.10
C PHE A 30 -5.50 14.45 -8.38
N PRO A 31 -6.03 15.68 -8.44
CA PRO A 31 -7.48 15.93 -8.55
C PRO A 31 -8.11 15.41 -9.86
N GLY A 32 -7.32 15.12 -10.88
CA GLY A 32 -7.79 14.56 -12.15
C GLY A 32 -7.66 13.03 -12.27
N ALA A 33 -7.09 12.36 -11.27
CA ALA A 33 -6.90 10.90 -11.30
C ALA A 33 -8.14 10.17 -10.78
N ARG A 34 -8.49 9.04 -11.41
CA ARG A 34 -9.56 8.15 -10.95
C ARG A 34 -9.00 7.26 -9.85
N ILE A 35 -9.28 7.64 -8.61
CA ILE A 35 -8.76 6.97 -7.42
C ILE A 35 -9.82 6.00 -6.89
N CYS A 36 -9.38 4.83 -6.44
CA CYS A 36 -10.25 3.86 -5.79
C CYS A 36 -9.55 3.28 -4.55
N ARG A 37 -10.30 3.01 -3.48
CA ARG A 37 -9.82 2.34 -2.28
C ARG A 37 -10.35 0.92 -2.17
N MET A 38 -9.46 -0.02 -1.86
CA MET A 38 -9.76 -1.43 -1.63
C MET A 38 -9.15 -1.92 -0.31
N ASP A 39 -9.98 -1.98 0.71
CA ASP A 39 -9.73 -2.58 2.01
C ASP A 39 -10.98 -3.32 2.53
N SER A 40 -10.84 -3.97 3.70
CA SER A 40 -11.88 -4.80 4.31
C SER A 40 -13.22 -4.08 4.48
N ASP A 41 -13.22 -2.76 4.68
CA ASP A 41 -14.44 -1.97 4.82
C ASP A 41 -15.13 -1.75 3.48
N THR A 42 -14.35 -1.51 2.41
CA THR A 42 -14.89 -1.32 1.05
C THR A 42 -15.28 -2.62 0.35
N THR A 43 -14.72 -3.76 0.75
CA THR A 43 -15.01 -5.08 0.16
C THR A 43 -16.04 -5.90 0.94
N ALA A 44 -16.77 -5.28 1.88
CA ALA A 44 -17.74 -5.98 2.73
C ALA A 44 -18.91 -6.61 1.92
N ARG A 45 -19.21 -6.06 0.73
CA ARG A 45 -20.21 -6.60 -0.18
C ARG A 45 -19.60 -7.67 -1.08
N LYS A 46 -20.28 -8.82 -1.19
CA LYS A 46 -19.90 -9.93 -2.07
C LYS A 46 -19.79 -9.43 -3.52
N GLY A 47 -18.65 -9.65 -4.15
CA GLY A 47 -18.35 -9.24 -5.53
C GLY A 47 -17.66 -7.88 -5.69
N SER A 48 -17.62 -7.03 -4.65
CA SER A 48 -17.04 -5.68 -4.79
C SER A 48 -15.52 -5.69 -5.05
N GLN A 49 -14.80 -6.70 -4.56
CA GLN A 49 -13.41 -6.88 -4.92
C GLN A 49 -13.23 -7.16 -6.42
N GLU A 50 -14.05 -8.04 -6.99
CA GLU A 50 -13.98 -8.42 -8.41
C GLU A 50 -14.34 -7.23 -9.31
N GLU A 51 -15.33 -6.43 -8.91
CA GLU A 51 -15.72 -5.19 -9.59
C GLU A 51 -14.56 -4.18 -9.65
N ILE A 52 -13.89 -3.94 -8.53
CA ILE A 52 -12.74 -3.00 -8.45
C ILE A 52 -11.59 -3.50 -9.34
N LEU A 53 -11.27 -4.79 -9.26
CA LEU A 53 -10.17 -5.37 -10.03
C LEU A 53 -10.48 -5.36 -11.53
N CYS A 54 -11.73 -5.63 -11.92
CA CYS A 54 -12.19 -5.53 -13.30
C CYS A 54 -12.14 -4.07 -13.80
N ALA A 55 -12.53 -3.10 -12.97
CA ALA A 55 -12.40 -1.68 -13.30
C ALA A 55 -10.93 -1.25 -13.46
N LEU A 56 -10.03 -1.78 -12.63
CA LEU A 56 -8.59 -1.55 -12.77
C LEU A 56 -8.07 -2.13 -14.09
N GLU A 57 -8.42 -3.36 -14.42
CA GLU A 57 -8.04 -4.03 -15.66
C GLU A 57 -8.53 -3.29 -16.92
N GLN A 58 -9.76 -2.75 -16.86
CA GLN A 58 -10.33 -1.90 -17.89
C GLN A 58 -9.76 -0.48 -17.93
N LYS A 59 -8.74 -0.17 -17.11
CA LYS A 59 -8.11 1.15 -16.99
C LYS A 59 -9.13 2.25 -16.66
N LYS A 60 -10.14 1.91 -15.86
CA LYS A 60 -11.10 2.87 -15.27
C LYS A 60 -10.61 3.46 -13.95
N ILE A 61 -9.55 2.89 -13.38
CA ILE A 61 -8.88 3.33 -12.16
C ILE A 61 -7.42 3.65 -12.52
N ASP A 62 -6.95 4.83 -12.13
CA ASP A 62 -5.57 5.27 -12.33
C ASP A 62 -4.72 4.97 -11.10
N ILE A 63 -5.31 5.08 -9.89
CA ILE A 63 -4.62 4.85 -8.63
C ILE A 63 -5.51 3.98 -7.74
N LEU A 64 -5.01 2.79 -7.39
CA LEU A 64 -5.66 1.90 -6.44
C LEU A 64 -4.93 1.96 -5.09
N VAL A 65 -5.63 2.43 -4.06
CA VAL A 65 -5.15 2.49 -2.68
C VAL A 65 -5.69 1.29 -1.93
N GLY A 66 -4.86 0.58 -1.19
CA GLY A 66 -5.39 -0.49 -0.34
C GLY A 66 -4.35 -1.23 0.43
N THR A 67 -4.77 -2.36 0.99
CA THR A 67 -3.93 -3.21 1.83
C THR A 67 -3.27 -4.31 0.99
N GLN A 68 -2.57 -5.23 1.67
CA GLN A 68 -1.96 -6.44 1.11
C GLN A 68 -2.92 -7.29 0.25
N MET A 69 -4.23 -7.07 0.31
CA MET A 69 -5.21 -7.82 -0.48
C MET A 69 -5.14 -7.54 -1.99
N ILE A 70 -4.64 -6.37 -2.42
CA ILE A 70 -4.53 -6.01 -3.85
C ILE A 70 -3.59 -6.96 -4.61
N THR A 71 -2.61 -7.55 -3.92
CA THR A 71 -1.52 -8.30 -4.56
C THR A 71 -1.78 -9.80 -4.69
N LYS A 72 -2.95 -10.32 -4.28
CA LYS A 72 -3.22 -11.76 -4.35
C LYS A 72 -3.87 -12.14 -5.69
N GLY A 73 -3.24 -13.03 -6.46
CA GLY A 73 -3.89 -13.72 -7.59
C GLY A 73 -4.12 -12.94 -8.90
N HIS A 74 -4.02 -11.60 -8.91
CA HIS A 74 -4.29 -10.80 -10.11
C HIS A 74 -3.03 -10.13 -10.67
N ASP A 75 -2.64 -10.33 -11.93
CA ASP A 75 -1.47 -9.67 -12.52
C ASP A 75 -1.91 -8.50 -13.42
N PHE A 76 -1.34 -7.30 -13.20
CA PHE A 76 -1.72 -6.09 -13.93
C PHE A 76 -0.49 -5.54 -14.67
N PRO A 77 -0.24 -5.96 -15.92
CA PRO A 77 1.01 -5.65 -16.64
C PRO A 77 1.20 -4.17 -16.97
N PHE A 78 0.13 -3.37 -16.89
CA PHE A 78 0.15 -1.93 -17.11
C PHE A 78 0.45 -1.11 -15.84
N ILE A 79 0.56 -1.75 -14.67
CA ILE A 79 0.96 -1.08 -13.44
C ILE A 79 2.48 -0.91 -13.43
N THR A 80 2.91 0.34 -13.56
CA THR A 80 4.33 0.72 -13.65
C THR A 80 4.87 1.34 -12.37
N LEU A 81 4.02 1.57 -11.36
CA LEU A 81 4.44 2.12 -10.08
C LEU A 81 3.71 1.43 -8.94
N VAL A 82 4.46 0.95 -7.96
CA VAL A 82 3.89 0.50 -6.68
C VAL A 82 4.54 1.24 -5.52
N GLY A 83 3.71 1.87 -4.69
CA GLY A 83 4.12 2.51 -3.45
C GLY A 83 3.74 1.64 -2.24
N VAL A 84 4.72 1.26 -1.43
CA VAL A 84 4.50 0.61 -0.13
C VAL A 84 4.70 1.65 0.95
N ILE A 85 3.59 2.05 1.57
CA ILE A 85 3.58 3.06 2.62
C ILE A 85 3.67 2.37 3.99
N ALA A 86 4.56 2.89 4.85
CA ALA A 86 4.74 2.45 6.23
C ALA A 86 5.04 0.94 6.38
N ALA A 87 6.09 0.47 5.69
CA ALA A 87 6.57 -0.91 5.81
C ALA A 87 6.98 -1.27 7.26
N ASP A 88 7.26 -0.28 8.10
CA ASP A 88 7.52 -0.46 9.54
C ASP A 88 6.35 -1.11 10.28
N THR A 89 5.11 -0.92 9.81
CA THR A 89 3.93 -1.49 10.45
C THR A 89 3.98 -3.03 10.42
N SER A 90 4.43 -3.61 9.30
CA SER A 90 4.58 -5.06 9.20
C SER A 90 5.87 -5.56 9.84
N LEU A 91 6.95 -4.76 9.85
CA LEU A 91 8.22 -5.12 10.49
C LEU A 91 8.15 -5.13 12.02
N ASN A 92 7.40 -4.21 12.62
CA ASN A 92 7.28 -4.07 14.07
C ASN A 92 6.06 -4.82 14.65
N MET A 93 5.42 -5.67 13.85
CA MET A 93 4.35 -6.54 14.36
C MET A 93 4.98 -7.51 15.38
N PRO A 94 4.37 -7.76 16.55
CA PRO A 94 4.90 -8.68 17.56
C PRO A 94 4.72 -10.15 17.13
N ASP A 95 5.33 -10.50 16.00
CA ASP A 95 5.36 -11.80 15.35
C ASP A 95 6.81 -12.05 14.94
N PHE A 96 7.38 -13.18 15.35
CA PHE A 96 8.77 -13.54 15.02
C PHE A 96 9.01 -13.65 13.50
N ARG A 97 7.94 -13.79 12.71
CA ARG A 97 7.99 -13.84 11.24
C ARG A 97 7.71 -12.50 10.57
N ALA A 98 7.64 -11.40 11.31
CA ALA A 98 7.36 -10.06 10.79
C ALA A 98 8.29 -9.67 9.63
N SER A 99 9.60 -9.92 9.77
CA SER A 99 10.60 -9.65 8.72
C SER A 99 10.38 -10.52 7.47
N GLU A 100 10.10 -11.81 7.64
CA GLU A 100 9.80 -12.74 6.53
C GLU A 100 8.52 -12.32 5.78
N LYS A 101 7.45 -12.01 6.51
CA LYS A 101 6.18 -11.56 5.93
C LYS A 101 6.32 -10.24 5.19
N THR A 102 7.08 -9.30 5.74
CA THR A 102 7.38 -8.03 5.08
C THR A 102 8.16 -8.29 3.79
N PHE A 103 9.21 -9.12 3.85
CA PHE A 103 10.00 -9.49 2.67
C PHE A 103 9.14 -10.16 1.58
N GLN A 104 8.27 -11.10 1.95
CA GLN A 104 7.35 -11.76 1.02
C GLN A 104 6.39 -10.75 0.37
N MET A 105 5.80 -9.84 1.15
CA MET A 105 4.93 -8.78 0.63
C MET A 105 5.68 -7.88 -0.35
N LEU A 106 6.87 -7.39 0.03
CA LEU A 106 7.68 -6.50 -0.80
C LEU A 106 8.13 -7.19 -2.09
N THR A 107 8.55 -8.44 -2.03
CA THR A 107 8.95 -9.23 -3.20
C THR A 107 7.77 -9.49 -4.12
N GLN A 108 6.59 -9.81 -3.56
CA GLN A 108 5.36 -10.00 -4.33
C GLN A 108 4.93 -8.72 -5.05
N VAL A 109 5.06 -7.57 -4.38
CA VAL A 109 4.83 -6.24 -4.94
C VAL A 109 5.85 -5.92 -6.03
N ALA A 110 7.13 -6.14 -5.76
CA ALA A 110 8.23 -5.84 -6.68
C ALA A 110 8.17 -6.69 -7.96
N GLY A 111 7.78 -7.96 -7.84
CA GLY A 111 7.60 -8.85 -8.99
C GLY A 111 6.44 -8.49 -9.91
N ARG A 112 5.61 -7.49 -9.57
CA ARG A 112 4.45 -7.07 -10.39
C ARG A 112 4.73 -5.82 -11.22
N GLY A 113 5.50 -4.87 -10.69
CA GLY A 113 5.87 -3.65 -11.39
C GLY A 113 6.96 -3.84 -12.44
N GLY A 114 6.83 -4.76 -13.39
CA GLY A 114 7.90 -4.96 -14.38
C GLY A 114 7.76 -6.10 -15.37
N ARG A 115 6.61 -6.78 -15.44
CA ARG A 115 6.38 -7.85 -16.43
C ARG A 115 5.91 -7.36 -17.80
N GLY A 116 5.64 -6.05 -17.94
CA GLY A 116 5.29 -5.42 -19.21
C GLY A 116 6.51 -4.85 -19.95
N ALA A 117 6.28 -4.26 -21.12
CA ALA A 117 7.34 -3.60 -21.91
C ALA A 117 7.95 -2.36 -21.23
N VAL A 118 7.33 -1.88 -20.14
CA VAL A 118 7.76 -0.70 -19.39
C VAL A 118 8.31 -1.15 -18.04
N CYS A 119 9.54 -0.74 -17.72
CA CYS A 119 10.12 -0.95 -16.39
C CYS A 119 9.22 -0.29 -15.35
N GLY A 120 8.68 -1.07 -14.43
CA GLY A 120 7.99 -0.49 -13.29
C GLY A 120 8.95 -0.18 -12.16
N ARG A 121 8.48 0.66 -11.25
CA ARG A 121 9.21 1.18 -10.11
C ARG A 121 8.49 0.81 -8.83
N VAL A 122 9.24 0.44 -7.81
CA VAL A 122 8.71 0.19 -6.47
C VAL A 122 9.34 1.19 -5.52
N ILE A 123 8.51 1.88 -4.75
CA ILE A 123 8.94 2.85 -3.73
C ILE A 123 8.48 2.31 -2.39
N ILE A 124 9.41 2.15 -1.44
CA ILE A 124 9.12 1.66 -0.10
C ILE A 124 9.40 2.80 0.87
N GLN A 125 8.40 3.16 1.67
CA GLN A 125 8.54 4.11 2.77
C GLN A 125 8.69 3.33 4.07
N THR A 126 9.85 3.49 4.69
CA THR A 126 10.21 2.89 5.99
C THR A 126 10.98 3.90 6.84
N PHE A 127 10.83 3.86 8.16
CA PHE A 127 11.68 4.59 9.10
C PHE A 127 13.00 3.85 9.35
N ASN A 128 13.04 2.54 9.08
CA ASN A 128 14.21 1.69 9.24
C ASN A 128 14.68 1.16 7.87
N PRO A 129 15.37 1.97 7.04
CA PRO A 129 15.83 1.55 5.71
C PRO A 129 17.03 0.59 5.74
N GLU A 130 17.77 0.56 6.85
CA GLU A 130 18.99 -0.26 7.04
C GLU A 130 18.68 -1.66 7.64
N HIS A 131 17.42 -1.97 7.92
CA HIS A 131 16.99 -3.28 8.39
C HIS A 131 16.84 -4.25 7.21
#